data_AF-A0A968UCM3-F1
#
_entry.id   AF-A0A968UCM3-F1
#
_cell.length_a   1.000
_cell.length_b   1.000
_cell.length_c   1.000
_cell.angle_alpha   90.00
_cell.angle_beta   90.00
_cell.angle_gamma   90.00
#
_symmetry.space_group_name_H-M   'P 1'
#
loop_
_entity.id
_entity.type
_entity.pdbx_description
1 polymer ?
#
loop_
_entity_poly.entity_id
_entity_poly.type
_entity_poly.pdbx_seq_one_letter_code
_entity_poly.pdbx_strand_id
1 'polypeptide(L)' 'MNGQPHIRDLHLIVRRVIELLALYPDRAAPKQEFPELEDADLQQALLYTSTLLGDRIIDLPSNYETIA' A
#
# COMPACT_ATOMS: atom_id res chain seq x y z
N MET A 1 -6.59 10.94 -13.69
CA MET A 1 -6.32 9.59 -13.14
C MET A 1 -7.08 8.47 -13.87
N ASN A 2 -7.50 8.63 -15.14
CA ASN A 2 -8.00 7.56 -16.04
C ASN A 2 -8.93 6.48 -15.41
N GLY A 3 -9.83 6.85 -14.49
CA GLY A 3 -10.73 5.91 -13.80
C GLY A 3 -10.10 5.10 -12.66
N GLN A 4 -8.85 5.35 -12.31
CA GLN A 4 -8.17 4.70 -11.20
C GLN A 4 -8.67 5.21 -9.84
N PRO A 5 -8.80 4.32 -8.84
CA PRO A 5 -9.12 4.71 -7.47
C PRO A 5 -8.00 5.59 -6.90
N HIS A 6 -8.39 6.65 -6.20
CA HIS A 6 -7.46 7.63 -5.65
C HIS A 6 -7.85 8.08 -4.25
N ILE A 7 -6.86 8.57 -3.52
CA ILE A 7 -7.06 9.16 -2.19
C ILE A 7 -7.82 10.48 -2.34
N ARG A 8 -8.77 10.74 -1.45
CA ARG A 8 -9.59 11.95 -1.52
C ARG A 8 -8.70 13.18 -1.37
N ASP A 9 -9.00 14.24 -2.12
CA ASP A 9 -8.29 15.52 -2.07
C ASP A 9 -6.80 15.47 -2.48
N LEU A 10 -6.28 14.28 -2.83
CA LEU A 10 -4.92 14.05 -3.29
C LEU A 10 -4.90 13.50 -4.72
N HIS A 11 -3.95 13.97 -5.54
CA HIS A 11 -3.68 13.38 -6.86
C HIS A 11 -2.85 12.09 -6.75
N LEU A 12 -3.18 11.22 -5.78
CA LEU A 12 -2.43 10.02 -5.44
C LEU A 12 -3.29 8.77 -5.65
N ILE A 13 -2.93 7.91 -6.60
CA ILE A 13 -3.65 6.65 -6.87
C ILE A 13 -3.41 5.63 -5.75
N VAL A 14 -4.41 4.80 -5.45
CA VAL A 14 -4.30 3.73 -4.44
C VAL A 14 -3.13 2.80 -4.71
N ARG A 15 -2.90 2.44 -5.99
CA ARG A 15 -1.74 1.63 -6.38
C ARG A 15 -0.41 2.22 -5.90
N ARG A 16 -0.23 3.54 -6.03
CA ARG A 16 1.00 4.22 -5.61
C ARG A 16 1.15 4.18 -4.09
N VAL A 17 0.05 4.30 -3.34
CA VAL A 17 0.06 4.14 -1.88
C VAL A 17 0.55 2.75 -1.49
N ILE A 18 0.03 1.69 -2.14
CA ILE A 18 0.47 0.32 -1.88
C ILE A 18 1.95 0.12 -2.22
N GLU A 19 2.42 0.69 -3.34
CA GLU A 19 3.85 0.67 -3.69
C GLU A 19 4.72 1.34 -2.62
N LEU A 20 4.30 2.50 -2.10
CA LEU A 20 5.02 3.20 -1.02
C LEU A 20 5.05 2.36 0.26
N LEU A 21 3.94 1.72 0.63
CA LEU A 21 3.86 0.84 1.81
C LEU A 21 4.72 -0.43 1.67
N ALA A 22 4.92 -0.92 0.44
CA ALA A 22 5.80 -2.05 0.18
C ALA A 22 7.29 -1.66 0.18
N LEU A 23 7.61 -0.45 -0.27
CA LEU A 23 8.99 0.06 -0.35
C LEU A 23 9.52 0.57 0.99
N TYR A 24 8.66 1.20 1.79
CA TYR A 24 9.03 1.81 3.06
C TYR A 24 8.44 1.02 4.23
N PRO A 25 9.26 0.29 5.01
CA PRO A 25 8.79 -0.38 6.23
C PRO A 25 8.27 0.62 7.26
N ASP A 26 8.84 1.83 7.26
CA ASP A 26 8.40 2.94 8.09
C ASP A 26 7.21 3.67 7.45
N ARG A 27 6.07 3.63 8.15
CA ARG A 27 4.82 4.28 7.74
C ARG A 27 4.88 5.81 7.81
N ALA A 28 5.90 6.40 8.43
CA ALA A 28 6.11 7.85 8.40
C ALA A 28 6.73 8.34 7.08
N ALA A 29 7.43 7.48 6.34
CA ALA A 29 8.12 7.88 5.11
C ALA A 29 7.17 8.40 4.01
N PRO A 30 6.00 7.78 3.73
CA PRO A 30 5.04 8.33 2.77
C PRO A 30 4.55 9.74 3.11
N LYS A 31 4.47 10.08 4.41
CA LYS A 31 4.03 11.40 4.88
C LYS A 31 5.06 12.51 4.63
N GLN A 32 6.33 12.16 4.40
CA GLN A 32 7.33 13.15 4.01
C GLN A 32 7.10 13.64 2.57
N GLU A 33 6.70 12.74 1.67
CA GLU A 33 6.37 13.05 0.27
C GLU A 33 4.95 13.61 0.12
N PHE A 34 4.01 13.12 0.96
CA PHE A 34 2.61 13.53 0.97
C PHE A 34 2.16 13.91 2.40
N PRO A 35 2.45 15.13 2.88
CA PRO A 35 2.13 15.55 4.26
C PRO A 35 0.64 15.54 4.59
N GLU A 36 -0.20 15.71 3.58
CA GLU A 36 -1.66 15.67 3.69
C GLU A 36 -2.22 14.24 3.77
N LEU A 37 -1.39 13.22 3.54
CA LEU A 37 -1.80 11.82 3.60
C LEU A 37 -2.01 11.38 5.06
N GLU A 38 -3.25 11.03 5.38
CA GLU A 38 -3.61 10.60 6.73
C GLU A 38 -3.48 9.09 6.91
N ASP A 39 -3.38 8.64 8.16
CA ASP A 39 -3.37 7.20 8.46
C ASP A 39 -4.70 6.52 8.07
N ALA A 40 -5.81 7.28 8.11
CA ALA A 40 -7.11 6.82 7.64
C ALA A 40 -7.10 6.52 6.14
N ASP A 41 -6.37 7.30 5.34
CA ASP A 41 -6.24 7.07 3.90
C ASP A 41 -5.43 5.81 3.61
N LEU A 42 -4.35 5.58 4.37
CA LEU A 42 -3.55 4.35 4.29
C LEU A 42 -4.41 3.13 4.63
N GLN A 43 -5.20 3.22 5.70
CA GLN A 43 -6.10 2.15 6.11
C GLN A 43 -7.17 1.89 5.05
N GLN A 44 -7.78 2.94 4.50
CA GLN A 44 -8.81 2.81 3.48
C GLN A 44 -8.25 2.27 2.17
N ALA A 45 -7.03 2.66 1.78
CA ALA A 45 -6.33 2.12 0.62
C ALA A 45 -6.10 0.60 0.78
N LEU A 46 -5.60 0.17 1.94
CA LEU A 46 -5.39 -1.25 2.25
C LEU A 46 -6.72 -2.03 2.24
N LEU A 47 -7.77 -1.47 2.84
CA LEU A 47 -9.10 -2.09 2.84
C LEU A 47 -9.64 -2.22 1.41
N TYR A 48 -9.58 -1.15 0.62
CA TYR A 48 -9.99 -1.18 -0.78
C TYR A 48 -9.20 -2.22 -1.58
N THR A 49 -7.88 -2.27 -1.43
CA THR A 49 -7.07 -3.29 -2.12
C THR A 49 -7.44 -4.70 -1.67
N SER A 50 -7.72 -4.92 -0.39
CA SER A 50 -8.13 -6.22 0.11
C SER A 50 -9.44 -6.73 -0.50
N THR A 51 -10.38 -5.85 -0.87
CA THR A 51 -11.63 -6.28 -1.54
C THR A 51 -11.42 -6.66 -3.00
N LEU A 52 -10.31 -6.24 -3.61
CA LEU A 52 -9.91 -6.62 -4.96
C LEU A 52 -9.10 -7.92 -4.99
N LEU A 53 -8.50 -8.30 -3.84
CA LEU A 53 -7.79 -9.56 -3.71
C LEU A 53 -8.82 -10.68 -3.51
N GLY A 54 -8.88 -11.61 -4.46
CA GLY A 54 -9.63 -12.84 -4.24
C GLY A 54 -8.94 -13.73 -3.20
N ASP A 55 -9.71 -14.56 -2.51
CA ASP A 55 -9.18 -15.57 -1.61
C ASP A 55 -8.35 -16.58 -2.41
N ARG A 56 -7.03 -16.56 -2.19
CA ARG A 56 -6.07 -17.44 -2.86
C ARG A 56 -4.99 -17.85 -1.88
N ILE A 57 -4.68 -19.14 -1.86
CA ILE A 57 -3.49 -19.66 -1.19
C ILE A 57 -2.31 -19.39 -2.12
N ILE A 58 -1.31 -18.67 -1.61
CA ILE A 58 -0.04 -18.45 -2.29
C ILE A 58 1.06 -19.15 -1.50
N ASP A 59 1.84 -19.97 -2.18
CA ASP A 59 3.04 -20.55 -1.59
C ASP A 59 4.10 -19.45 -1.49
N LEU A 60 4.51 -19.13 -0.25
CA LEU A 60 5.57 -18.18 -0.02
C LEU A 60 6.93 -18.89 -0.18
N PRO A 61 7.89 -18.30 -0.91
CA PRO A 61 9.22 -18.91 -1.05
C PRO A 61 9.90 -18.99 0.32
N SER A 62 10.47 -20.17 0.66
CA SER A 62 11.11 -20.46 1.95
C SER A 62 12.45 -19.72 2.20
N ASN A 63 12.70 -18.60 1.52
CA ASN A 63 14.04 -17.99 1.42
C ASN A 63 14.49 -17.23 2.69
N TYR A 64 13.89 -17.49 3.86
CA TYR A 64 14.30 -16.87 5.13
C TYR A 64 15.10 -17.80 6.07
N GLU A 65 15.35 -19.06 5.68
CA GLU A 65 16.33 -19.91 6.37
C GLU A 65 17.61 -20.01 5.55
N THR A 66 18.51 -19.04 5.67
CA THR A 66 19.98 -19.20 5.72
C THR A 66 20.61 -17.81 5.74
N ILE A 67 20.72 -17.22 6.92
CA ILE A 67 21.91 -16.42 7.24
C ILE A 67 22.44 -17.05 8.54
N ALA A 68 23.32 -18.03 8.36
CA ALA A 68 24.14 -18.64 9.40
C ALA A 68 25.42 -17.81 9.60
#